data_AF-A0A936LML3-F1
#
_entry.id   AF-A0A936LML3-F1
#
_cell.length_a   1.000
_cell.length_b   1.000
_cell.length_c   1.000
_cell.angle_alpha   90.00
_cell.angle_beta   90.00
_cell.angle_gamma   90.00
#
_symmetry.space_group_name_H-M   'P 1'
#
loop_
_entity.id
_entity.type
_entity.pdbx_description
1 polymer ?
#
loop_
_entity_poly.entity_id
_entity_poly.type
_entity_poly.pdbx_seq_one_letter_code
_entity_poly.pdbx_strand_id
1 'polypeptide(L)'
;MNAEAARPLGELVLDRLRAQAAQYGVELVGLNWDVARFNKQRDPATSLDALLAHWVCNGRNIRMTLRPDGHVHAECDLLVDHPARPDYWMDVLTLWGLPPELRCEPSLIKKPD
;
A
#
# COMPACT_ATOMS: atom_id res chain seq x y z
N MET A 1 -1.62 -5.83 -17.50
CA MET A 1 -1.95 -6.97 -16.60
C MET A 1 -3.42 -6.89 -16.19
N ASN A 2 -4.12 -8.00 -15.91
CA ASN A 2 -5.50 -8.00 -15.37
C ASN A 2 -5.51 -8.39 -13.88
N ALA A 3 -6.64 -8.24 -13.19
CA ALA A 3 -6.73 -8.50 -11.75
C ALA A 3 -6.44 -9.97 -11.40
N GLU A 4 -6.96 -10.92 -12.16
CA GLU A 4 -6.75 -12.35 -11.89
C GLU A 4 -5.26 -12.72 -11.96
N ALA A 5 -4.56 -12.30 -13.02
CA ALA A 5 -3.13 -12.55 -13.19
C ALA A 5 -2.27 -11.79 -12.15
N ALA A 6 -2.74 -10.63 -11.68
CA ALA A 6 -2.04 -9.83 -10.68
C ALA A 6 -2.20 -10.33 -9.25
N ARG A 7 -3.20 -11.20 -8.99
CA ARG A 7 -3.59 -11.59 -7.64
C ARG A 7 -2.42 -12.10 -6.78
N PRO A 8 -1.54 -13.01 -7.24
CA PRO A 8 -0.46 -13.50 -6.40
C PRO A 8 0.49 -12.40 -5.91
N LEU A 9 0.83 -11.46 -6.80
CA LEU A 9 1.65 -10.30 -6.46
C LEU A 9 0.90 -9.33 -5.52
N GLY A 10 -0.38 -9.12 -5.80
CA GLY A 10 -1.26 -8.30 -4.98
C GLY A 10 -1.36 -8.80 -3.54
N GLU A 11 -1.67 -10.08 -3.33
CA GLU A 11 -1.77 -10.70 -2.01
C GLU A 11 -0.45 -10.57 -1.23
N LEU A 12 0.70 -10.76 -1.90
CA LEU A 12 2.02 -10.55 -1.29
C LEU A 12 2.21 -9.11 -0.79
N VAL A 13 1.77 -8.12 -1.56
CA VAL A 13 1.81 -6.70 -1.15
C VAL A 13 0.85 -6.44 0.01
N LEU A 14 -0.36 -7.00 -0.02
CA LEU A 14 -1.33 -6.88 1.07
C LEU A 14 -0.79 -7.48 2.37
N ASP A 15 -0.16 -8.65 2.31
CA ASP A 15 0.51 -9.29 3.45
C ASP A 15 1.60 -8.40 4.04
N ARG A 16 2.47 -7.83 3.18
CA ARG A 16 3.56 -6.96 3.61
C ARG A 16 3.03 -5.67 4.27
N LEU A 17 1.97 -5.06 3.72
CA LEU A 17 1.32 -3.88 4.29
C LEU A 17 0.71 -4.18 5.66
N ARG A 18 -0.05 -5.29 5.78
CA ARG A 18 -0.64 -5.73 7.04
C ARG A 18 0.42 -5.97 8.10
N ALA A 19 1.49 -6.69 7.75
CA ALA A 19 2.59 -6.97 8.66
C ALA A 19 3.31 -5.67 9.11
N GLN A 20 3.54 -4.72 8.20
CA GLN A 20 4.19 -3.46 8.57
C GLN A 20 3.30 -2.56 9.43
N ALA A 21 2.01 -2.43 9.09
CA ALA A 21 1.06 -1.64 9.85
C ALA A 21 0.88 -2.19 11.27
N ALA A 22 0.86 -3.52 11.44
CA ALA A 22 0.76 -4.17 12.73
C ALA A 22 1.94 -3.85 13.66
N GLN A 23 3.16 -3.64 13.13
CA GLN A 23 4.31 -3.19 13.93
C GLN A 23 4.08 -1.81 14.56
N TYR A 24 3.17 -1.02 14.01
CA TYR A 24 2.78 0.30 14.51
C TYR A 24 1.45 0.29 15.28
N GLY A 25 0.89 -0.89 15.58
CA GLY A 25 -0.39 -1.02 16.28
C GLY A 25 -1.61 -0.71 15.40
N VAL A 26 -1.46 -0.72 14.07
CA VAL A 26 -2.56 -0.49 13.13
C VAL A 26 -2.99 -1.79 12.47
N GLU A 27 -4.26 -2.16 12.69
CA GLU A 27 -4.88 -3.30 12.00
C GLU A 27 -5.63 -2.84 10.74
N LEU A 28 -5.32 -3.45 9.60
CA LEU A 28 -5.98 -3.17 8.31
C LEU A 28 -7.15 -4.15 8.08
N VAL A 29 -8.14 -4.10 8.98
CA VAL A 29 -9.32 -4.97 8.93
C VAL A 29 -10.09 -4.78 7.62
N GLY A 30 -10.39 -5.89 6.95
CA GLY A 30 -11.15 -5.89 5.69
C GLY A 30 -10.30 -5.63 4.44
N LEU A 31 -8.99 -5.42 4.57
CA LEU A 31 -8.08 -5.35 3.43
C LEU A 31 -7.90 -6.76 2.82
N ASN A 32 -8.64 -7.02 1.74
CA ASN A 32 -8.60 -8.27 0.97
C ASN A 32 -8.65 -7.96 -0.53
N TRP A 33 -7.95 -8.74 -1.36
CA TRP A 33 -7.95 -8.63 -2.82
C TRP A 33 -9.36 -8.61 -3.42
N ASP A 34 -10.26 -9.48 -2.94
CA ASP A 34 -11.58 -9.67 -3.55
C ASP A 34 -12.52 -8.45 -3.42
N VAL A 35 -12.25 -7.54 -2.49
CA VAL A 35 -13.06 -6.33 -2.28
C VAL A 35 -12.43 -5.08 -2.91
N ALA A 36 -11.32 -5.24 -3.62
CA ALA A 36 -10.64 -4.14 -4.30
C ALA A 36 -11.47 -3.60 -5.47
N ARG A 37 -11.38 -2.28 -5.69
CA ARG A 37 -11.82 -1.66 -6.94
C ARG A 37 -10.63 -1.57 -7.88
N PHE A 38 -10.75 -2.17 -9.05
CA PHE A 38 -9.68 -2.19 -10.05
C PHE A 38 -9.88 -1.16 -11.15
N ASN A 39 -8.78 -0.55 -11.59
CA ASN A 39 -8.71 0.25 -12.79
C ASN A 39 -7.41 -0.04 -13.54
N LYS A 40 -7.30 0.40 -14.79
CA LYS A 40 -6.04 0.36 -15.55
C LYS A 40 -5.58 1.77 -15.85
N GLN A 41 -4.28 1.99 -15.75
CA GLN A 41 -3.65 3.22 -16.17
C GLN A 41 -2.47 2.91 -17.08
N ARG A 42 -2.46 3.52 -18.26
CA ARG A 42 -1.33 3.44 -19.18
C ARG A 42 -0.18 4.29 -18.63
N ASP A 43 0.97 3.65 -18.40
CA ASP A 43 2.20 4.32 -17.98
C ASP A 43 2.77 5.12 -19.19
N PRO A 44 2.93 6.45 -19.07
CA PRO A 44 3.47 7.26 -20.15
C PRO A 44 4.90 6.88 -20.56
N ALA A 45 5.72 6.35 -19.64
CA ALA A 45 7.11 6.03 -19.91
C ALA A 45 7.27 4.69 -20.66
N THR A 46 6.40 3.72 -20.40
CA THR A 46 6.51 2.36 -20.98
C THR A 46 5.42 2.04 -21.99
N SER A 47 4.35 2.85 -22.06
CA SER A 47 3.11 2.56 -22.82
C SER A 47 2.41 1.27 -22.40
N LEU A 48 2.80 0.66 -21.28
CA LEU A 48 2.19 -0.54 -20.73
C LEU A 48 1.09 -0.20 -19.71
N ASP A 49 0.07 -1.04 -19.63
CA ASP A 49 -1.02 -0.86 -18.67
C ASP A 49 -0.65 -1.42 -17.29
N ALA A 50 -0.52 -0.52 -16.33
CA ALA A 50 -0.47 -0.85 -14.91
C ALA A 50 -1.88 -1.13 -14.39
N LEU A 51 -1.98 -2.08 -13.46
CA LEU A 51 -3.21 -2.34 -12.72
C LEU A 51 -3.22 -1.46 -11.48
N LEU A 52 -4.27 -0.67 -11.33
CA LEU A 52 -4.55 0.09 -10.12
C LEU A 52 -5.58 -0.69 -9.29
N ALA A 53 -5.35 -0.79 -7.99
CA ALA A 53 -6.27 -1.35 -7.02
C ALA A 53 -6.49 -0.34 -5.89
N HIS A 54 -7.75 -0.21 -5.46
CA HIS A 54 -8.14 0.73 -4.43
C HIS A 54 -9.09 0.07 -3.42
N TRP A 55 -8.86 0.35 -2.14
CA TRP A 55 -9.70 -0.06 -1.03
C TRP A 55 -10.04 1.13 -0.15
N VAL A 56 -11.22 1.08 0.44
CA VAL A 56 -11.59 1.91 1.59
C VAL A 56 -11.99 0.96 2.71
N CYS A 57 -11.14 0.85 3.74
CA CYS A 57 -11.30 -0.11 4.83
C CYS A 57 -11.25 0.62 6.16
N ASN A 58 -12.33 0.55 6.94
CA ASN A 58 -12.42 1.19 8.26
C ASN A 58 -11.99 2.68 8.26
N GLY A 59 -12.41 3.44 7.25
CA GLY A 59 -12.07 4.86 7.10
C GLY A 59 -10.66 5.15 6.55
N ARG A 60 -9.87 4.12 6.23
CA ARG A 60 -8.54 4.25 5.61
C ARG A 60 -8.62 4.07 4.10
N ASN A 61 -7.92 4.90 3.35
CA ASN A 61 -7.70 4.68 1.92
C ASN A 61 -6.43 3.87 1.71
N ILE A 62 -6.52 2.85 0.85
CA ILE A 62 -5.37 2.06 0.42
C ILE A 62 -5.35 2.05 -1.10
N ARG A 63 -4.22 2.40 -1.69
CA ARG A 63 -4.00 2.42 -3.14
C ARG A 63 -2.81 1.55 -3.47
N MET A 64 -2.89 0.83 -4.59
CA MET A 64 -1.79 0.03 -5.10
C MET A 64 -1.74 0.10 -6.62
N THR A 65 -0.52 0.18 -7.14
CA THR A 65 -0.17 0.13 -8.55
C THR A 65 0.73 -1.07 -8.77
N LEU A 66 0.31 -1.97 -9.66
CA LEU A 66 1.08 -3.12 -10.10
C LEU A 66 1.45 -2.96 -11.57
N ARG A 67 2.74 -2.82 -11.84
CA ARG A 67 3.27 -2.67 -13.19
C ARG A 67 3.50 -4.04 -13.84
N PRO A 68 3.42 -4.16 -15.18
CA PRO A 68 3.67 -5.42 -15.87
C PRO A 68 5.10 -5.96 -15.74
N ASP A 69 6.06 -5.11 -15.40
CA ASP A 69 7.45 -5.48 -15.09
C ASP A 69 7.64 -6.02 -13.65
N GLY A 70 6.54 -6.17 -12.90
CA GLY A 70 6.55 -6.67 -11.53
C GLY A 70 6.78 -5.59 -10.47
N HIS A 71 7.11 -4.36 -10.85
CA HIS A 71 7.26 -3.28 -9.88
C HIS A 71 5.93 -2.95 -9.21
N VAL A 72 6.00 -2.68 -7.91
CA VAL A 72 4.85 -2.34 -7.09
C VAL A 72 5.05 -0.98 -6.43
N HIS A 73 3.95 -0.29 -6.25
CA HIS A 73 3.85 0.88 -5.38
C HIS A 73 2.51 0.82 -4.66
N ALA A 74 2.49 1.00 -3.35
CA ALA A 74 1.27 1.06 -2.58
C ALA A 74 1.36 2.10 -1.46
N GLU A 75 0.22 2.67 -1.11
CA GLU A 75 0.04 3.65 -0.05
C GLU A 75 -1.15 3.21 0.81
N CYS A 76 -1.00 3.34 2.13
CA CYS A 76 -2.07 3.09 3.09
C CYS A 76 -2.09 4.21 4.13
N ASP A 77 -3.23 4.85 4.31
CA ASP A 77 -3.44 5.82 5.39
C ASP A 77 -3.19 5.16 6.75
N LEU A 78 -2.27 5.69 7.57
CA LEU A 78 -2.00 5.25 8.96
C LEU A 78 -2.66 6.17 9.98
N LEU A 79 -2.58 7.48 9.78
CA LEU A 79 -3.30 8.52 10.53
C LEU A 79 -3.32 8.35 12.05
N VAL A 80 -2.23 7.86 12.65
CA VAL A 80 -2.11 7.61 14.10
C VAL A 80 -0.75 8.04 14.61
N ASP A 81 -0.65 8.22 15.92
CA ASP A 81 0.62 8.56 16.57
C ASP A 81 1.65 7.43 16.47
N HIS A 82 2.92 7.82 16.34
CA HIS A 82 4.00 6.83 16.32
C HIS A 82 4.19 6.23 17.72
N PRO A 83 4.08 4.90 17.90
CA PRO A 83 4.00 4.27 19.23
C PRO A 83 5.26 4.46 20.08
N ALA A 84 6.43 4.60 19.46
CA ALA A 84 7.72 4.80 20.15
C ALA A 84 8.30 6.21 20.00
N ARG A 85 7.59 7.15 19.35
CA ARG A 85 8.09 8.50 19.05
C ARG A 85 6.94 9.50 19.21
N PRO A 86 6.60 9.90 20.45
CA PRO A 86 5.35 10.62 20.75
C PRO A 86 5.22 11.98 20.03
N ASP A 87 6.33 12.60 19.67
CA ASP A 87 6.37 13.87 18.92
C ASP A 87 6.04 13.72 17.42
N TYR A 88 5.80 12.48 16.96
CA TYR A 88 5.55 12.18 15.56
C TYR A 88 4.18 11.54 15.36
N TRP A 89 3.53 11.97 14.28
CA TRP A 89 2.32 11.38 13.74
C TRP A 89 2.66 10.66 12.42
N MET A 90 2.09 9.49 12.21
CA MET A 90 2.28 8.69 10.99
C MET A 90 1.15 9.00 10.00
N ASP A 91 1.52 9.51 8.83
CA ASP A 91 0.57 9.91 7.79
C ASP A 91 0.16 8.71 6.92
N VAL A 92 1.07 8.29 6.05
CA VAL A 92 0.90 7.21 5.09
C VAL A 92 1.99 6.17 5.27
N LEU A 93 1.63 4.90 5.19
CA LEU A 93 2.56 3.80 4.97
C LEU A 93 2.75 3.59 3.48
N THR A 94 3.99 3.73 3.01
CA THR A 94 4.33 3.53 1.60
C THR A 94 5.08 2.21 1.44
N LEU A 95 4.75 1.44 0.41
CA LEU A 95 5.45 0.22 0.00
C LEU A 95 5.86 0.35 -1.46
N TRP A 96 7.09 0.00 -1.80
CA TRP A 96 7.56 0.02 -3.18
C TRP A 96 8.70 -0.97 -3.44
N GLY A 97 8.94 -1.28 -4.71
CA GLY A 97 10.08 -2.08 -5.15
C GLY A 97 9.67 -3.20 -6.10
N LEU A 98 10.50 -4.23 -6.16
CA LEU A 98 10.29 -5.44 -6.94
C LEU A 98 10.45 -6.65 -6.01
N PRO A 99 9.48 -7.57 -5.90
CA PRO A 99 9.63 -8.74 -5.06
C PRO A 99 10.86 -9.60 -5.46
N PRO A 100 11.57 -10.19 -4.49
CA PRO A 100 11.28 -10.17 -3.04
C PRO A 100 11.77 -8.90 -2.31
N GLU A 101 12.43 -7.97 -3.00
CA GLU A 101 13.07 -6.78 -2.43
C GLU A 101 12.09 -5.60 -2.27
N LEU A 102 11.07 -5.78 -1.42
CA LEU A 102 10.10 -4.73 -1.10
C LEU A 102 10.54 -3.88 0.09
N ARG A 103 10.50 -2.56 -0.09
CA ARG A 103 10.64 -1.58 1.00
C ARG A 103 9.26 -1.14 1.47
N CYS A 104 9.12 -0.88 2.77
CA CYS A 104 7.88 -0.41 3.36
C CYS A 104 8.17 0.45 4.58
N GLU A 105 7.78 1.72 4.55
CA GLU A 105 8.06 2.68 5.62
C GLU A 105 6.93 3.71 5.81
N PRO A 106 6.68 4.17 7.05
CA PRO A 106 5.73 5.24 7.31
C PRO A 106 6.36 6.61 7.04
N SER A 107 5.58 7.52 6.46
CA SER A 107 5.90 8.94 6.47
C SER A 107 5.56 9.54 7.84
N LEU A 108 6.51 10.27 8.43
CA LEU A 108 6.38 10.86 9.76
C LEU A 108 6.26 12.39 9.67
N ILE A 109 5.30 12.94 10.39
CA ILE A 109 5.12 14.38 10.56
C ILE A 109 5.44 14.73 12.00
N LYS A 110 6.36 15.68 12.22
CA LYS A 110 6.61 16.22 13.56
C LYS A 110 5.40 17.05 13.99
N LYS A 111 4.87 16.77 15.17
CA LYS A 111 3.80 17.56 15.78
C LYS A 111 4.28 18.98 16.12
N PRO A 112 3.38 19.98 16.10
CA PRO A 112 3.72 21.30 16.62
C PRO A 112 4.11 21.21 18.11
N ASP A 113 5.01 22.09 18.53
CA ASP A 113 5.42 22.22 19.93
C ASP A 113 4.32 22.88 20.79
#